data_AF-A0A2A2V1F3-F1
#
_entry.id   AF-A0A2A2V1F3-F1
#
_cell.length_a   1.000
_cell.length_b   1.000
_cell.length_c   1.000
_cell.angle_alpha   90.00
_cell.angle_beta   90.00
_cell.angle_gamma   90.00
#
_symmetry.space_group_name_H-M   'P 1'
#
loop_
_entity.id
_entity.type
_entity.pdbx_description
1 polymer ?
#
loop_
_entity_poly.entity_id
_entity_poly.type
_entity_poly.pdbx_seq_one_letter_code
_entity_poly.pdbx_strand_id
1 'polypeptide(L)'
;MDQHMQQAAQEIGQRVNKALDELAAQRTTEIMKNLHALHDPDMGAGGYDKVTRLGDKRVNESIGPQWAKAPIGSKKGDKTRVELMDEQVEKAFKEYGPDAKLNIRLERCPLNKK
;
A
#
# COMPACT_ATOMS: atom_id res chain seq x y z
N MET A 1 -17.00 55.82 -16.18
CA MET A 1 -15.67 55.25 -15.81
C MET A 1 -15.78 54.15 -14.75
N ASP A 2 -16.78 54.17 -13.87
CA ASP A 2 -16.87 53.29 -12.70
C ASP A 2 -17.32 51.84 -13.02
N GLN A 3 -18.28 51.65 -13.93
CA GLN A 3 -18.87 50.34 -14.24
C GLN A 3 -17.88 49.36 -14.90
N HIS A 4 -16.98 49.86 -15.75
CA HIS A 4 -15.96 49.04 -16.41
C HIS A 4 -14.89 48.54 -15.42
N MET A 5 -14.54 49.35 -14.42
CA MET A 5 -13.62 48.92 -13.36
C MET A 5 -14.27 47.86 -12.46
N GLN A 6 -15.55 48.00 -12.13
CA GLN A 6 -16.28 47.00 -11.35
C GLN A 6 -16.39 45.66 -12.08
N GLN A 7 -16.68 45.68 -13.39
CA GLN A 7 -16.73 44.47 -14.21
C GLN A 7 -15.37 43.78 -14.30
N ALA A 8 -14.29 44.54 -14.52
CA ALA A 8 -12.93 44.00 -14.54
C ALA A 8 -12.54 43.36 -13.19
N ALA A 9 -12.92 43.99 -12.06
CA ALA A 9 -12.68 43.43 -10.74
C ALA A 9 -13.44 42.10 -10.52
N GLN A 10 -14.69 42.00 -10.99
CA GLN A 10 -15.47 40.76 -10.92
C GLN A 10 -14.86 39.64 -11.78
N GLU A 11 -14.43 39.95 -13.00
CA GLU A 11 -13.77 38.99 -13.89
C GLU A 11 -12.45 38.48 -13.30
N ILE A 12 -11.65 39.37 -12.70
CA ILE A 12 -10.43 38.97 -11.99
C ILE A 12 -10.76 38.06 -10.80
N GLY A 13 -11.77 38.42 -10.00
CA GLY A 13 -12.22 37.60 -8.87
C GLY A 13 -12.66 36.20 -9.29
N GLN A 14 -13.44 36.09 -10.38
CA GLN A 14 -13.87 34.80 -10.93
C GLN A 14 -12.68 33.96 -11.42
N ARG A 15 -11.71 34.58 -12.09
CA ARG A 15 -10.50 33.89 -12.56
C ARG A 15 -9.64 33.38 -11.41
N VAL A 16 -9.49 34.17 -10.34
CA VAL A 16 -8.77 33.76 -9.13
C VAL A 16 -9.48 32.59 -8.46
N ASN A 17 -10.80 32.65 -8.29
CA ASN A 17 -11.57 31.56 -7.68
C ASN A 17 -11.44 30.26 -8.49
N LYS A 18 -11.55 30.36 -9.83
CA LYS A 18 -11.35 29.19 -10.70
C LYS A 18 -9.95 28.58 -10.55
N ALA A 19 -8.91 29.42 -10.50
CA ALA A 19 -7.54 28.96 -10.30
C ALA A 19 -7.34 28.31 -8.91
N LEU A 20 -8.02 28.82 -7.87
CA LEU A 20 -8.00 28.23 -6.54
C LEU A 20 -8.68 26.86 -6.51
N ASP A 21 -9.82 26.70 -7.19
CA ASP A 21 -10.53 25.43 -7.30
C ASP A 21 -9.67 24.38 -8.03
N GLU A 22 -9.02 24.77 -9.12
CA GLU A 22 -8.09 23.90 -9.86
C GLU A 22 -6.90 23.47 -8.99
N LEU A 23 -6.32 24.40 -8.24
CA LEU A 23 -5.22 24.10 -7.31
C LEU A 23 -5.66 23.17 -6.18
N ALA A 24 -6.86 23.38 -5.63
CA ALA A 24 -7.42 22.53 -4.58
C ALA A 24 -7.66 21.10 -5.08
N ALA A 25 -8.18 20.94 -6.31
CA ALA A 25 -8.39 19.64 -6.93
C ALA A 25 -7.06 18.89 -7.19
N GLN A 26 -6.05 19.60 -7.69
CA GLN A 26 -4.71 19.05 -7.89
C GLN A 26 -4.09 18.59 -6.57
N ARG A 27 -4.16 19.43 -5.52
CA ARG A 27 -3.65 19.08 -4.20
C ARG A 27 -4.38 17.89 -3.60
N THR A 28 -5.70 17.85 -3.72
CA THR A 28 -6.51 16.72 -3.26
C THR A 28 -6.08 15.43 -3.95
N THR A 29 -5.86 15.47 -5.27
CA THR A 29 -5.41 14.31 -6.06
C THR A 29 -4.05 13.80 -5.58
N GLU A 30 -3.09 14.69 -5.37
CA GLU A 30 -1.76 14.32 -4.89
C GLU A 30 -1.78 13.75 -3.46
N ILE A 31 -2.61 14.31 -2.58
CA ILE A 31 -2.77 13.77 -1.22
C ILE A 31 -3.37 12.37 -1.27
N MET A 32 -4.49 12.21 -2.00
CA MET A 32 -5.18 10.92 -2.09
C MET A 32 -4.31 9.84 -2.75
N LYS A 33 -3.45 10.20 -3.71
CA LYS A 33 -2.47 9.29 -4.33
C LYS A 33 -1.40 8.76 -3.36
N ASN A 34 -1.19 9.42 -2.23
CA ASN A 34 -0.19 9.04 -1.22
C ASN A 34 -0.81 8.38 0.03
N LEU A 35 -2.13 8.24 0.06
CA LEU A 35 -2.86 7.65 1.18
C LEU A 35 -3.37 6.26 0.79
N HIS A 36 -2.98 5.23 1.54
CA HIS A 36 -3.56 3.89 1.46
C HIS A 36 -4.40 3.60 2.70
N ALA A 37 -5.37 2.70 2.57
CA ALA A 37 -6.01 2.07 3.72
C ALA A 37 -4.92 1.35 4.53
N LEU A 38 -4.67 1.80 5.76
CA LEU A 38 -3.82 1.08 6.68
C LEU A 38 -4.67 -0.01 7.32
N HIS A 39 -4.25 -1.26 7.20
CA HIS A 39 -4.78 -2.31 8.05
C HIS A 39 -4.26 -2.02 9.46
N ASP A 40 -5.13 -1.50 10.32
CA ASP A 40 -4.92 -1.53 11.76
C ASP A 40 -5.35 -2.95 12.18
N PRO A 41 -4.44 -3.92 12.40
CA PRO A 41 -4.83 -5.24 12.87
C PRO A 41 -5.44 -5.08 14.25
N ASP A 42 -6.77 -5.03 14.32
CA ASP A 42 -7.47 -4.96 15.59
C ASP A 42 -7.07 -6.18 16.43
N MET A 43 -6.67 -5.92 17.68
CA MET A 43 -6.19 -6.91 18.65
C MET A 43 -7.31 -7.82 19.19
N GLY A 44 -8.32 -8.11 18.36
CA GLY A 44 -9.38 -9.07 18.62
C GLY A 44 -9.27 -10.25 17.65
N ALA A 45 -9.10 -11.45 18.20
CA ALA A 45 -9.19 -12.69 17.43
C ALA A 45 -10.60 -12.79 16.80
N GLY A 46 -10.74 -12.38 15.53
CA GLY A 46 -12.02 -12.39 14.82
C GLY A 46 -12.20 -11.32 13.74
N GLY A 47 -11.43 -10.23 13.79
CA GLY A 47 -11.33 -9.24 12.70
C GLY A 47 -12.52 -8.30 12.54
N TYR A 48 -12.35 -7.03 12.92
CA TYR A 48 -13.19 -5.94 12.43
C TYR A 48 -12.63 -5.44 11.09
N ASP A 49 -13.24 -5.87 9.98
CA ASP A 49 -12.85 -5.45 8.61
C ASP A 49 -13.47 -4.10 8.22
N LYS A 50 -13.24 -3.06 9.03
CA LYS A 50 -13.68 -1.70 8.72
C LYS A 50 -12.47 -0.76 8.69
N VAL A 51 -12.14 -0.28 7.50
CA VAL A 51 -11.12 0.78 7.33
C VAL A 51 -11.71 2.10 7.83
N THR A 52 -11.23 2.57 8.97
CA THR A 52 -11.67 3.84 9.58
C THR A 52 -10.75 5.01 9.28
N ARG A 53 -9.56 4.75 8.74
CA ARG A 53 -8.52 5.75 8.48
C ARG A 53 -7.62 5.35 7.31
N LEU A 54 -7.18 6.36 6.55
CA LEU A 54 -6.09 6.23 5.57
C LEU A 54 -4.78 6.73 6.18
N GLY A 55 -3.65 6.17 5.76
CA GLY A 55 -2.36 6.74 6.08
C GLY A 55 -1.33 6.49 4.99
N ASP A 56 -0.07 6.74 5.33
CA ASP A 56 1.00 6.80 4.35
C ASP A 56 1.17 5.47 3.60
N LYS A 57 1.00 5.52 2.28
CA LYS A 57 1.13 4.34 1.42
C LYS A 57 2.47 3.62 1.53
N ARG A 58 3.54 4.35 1.87
CA ARG A 58 4.90 3.81 1.97
C ARG A 58 4.98 2.70 3.01
N VAL A 59 4.12 2.73 4.03
CA VAL A 59 4.04 1.66 5.04
C VAL A 59 3.63 0.35 4.37
N ASN A 60 2.50 0.32 3.66
CA ASN A 60 2.02 -0.87 2.96
C ASN A 60 2.98 -1.30 1.83
N GLU A 61 3.49 -0.33 1.06
CA GLU A 61 4.41 -0.59 -0.06
C GLU A 61 5.77 -1.15 0.42
N SER A 62 6.18 -0.89 1.66
CA SER A 62 7.45 -1.40 2.20
C SER A 62 7.41 -2.87 2.63
N ILE A 63 6.23 -3.43 2.92
CA ILE A 63 6.10 -4.79 3.47
C ILE A 63 6.32 -5.85 2.38
N GLY A 64 5.63 -5.71 1.24
CA GLY A 64 5.64 -6.69 0.15
C GLY A 64 7.05 -6.98 -0.42
N PRO A 65 7.81 -5.96 -0.85
CA PRO A 65 9.11 -6.14 -1.49
C PRO A 65 10.19 -6.80 -0.62
N GLN A 66 10.01 -6.85 0.71
CA GLN A 66 10.97 -7.48 1.63
C GLN A 66 10.89 -9.01 1.58
N TRP A 67 9.76 -9.59 1.19
CA TRP A 67 9.58 -11.04 1.10
C TRP A 67 10.45 -11.67 0.00
N ALA A 68 10.61 -10.96 -1.13
CA ALA A 68 11.45 -11.36 -2.24
C ALA A 68 12.95 -11.04 -2.03
N LYS A 69 13.36 -10.68 -0.81
CA LYS A 69 14.75 -10.37 -0.46
C LYS A 69 15.25 -11.30 0.62
N ALA A 70 16.56 -11.50 0.65
CA ALA A 70 17.22 -12.18 1.76
C ALA A 70 17.13 -11.33 3.05
N PRO A 71 17.18 -11.96 4.24
CA PRO A 71 17.24 -11.24 5.51
C PRO A 71 18.37 -10.19 5.57
N ILE A 72 18.20 -9.18 6.43
CA ILE A 72 19.24 -8.17 6.66
C ILE A 72 20.49 -8.88 7.23
N GLY A 73 21.65 -8.58 6.67
CA GLY A 73 22.92 -9.21 7.04
C GLY A 73 23.27 -10.47 6.24
N SER A 74 22.39 -10.91 5.34
CA SER A 74 22.66 -12.00 4.40
C SER A 74 23.72 -11.65 3.36
N LYS A 75 24.44 -12.68 2.90
CA LYS A 75 25.42 -12.59 1.81
C LYS A 75 24.73 -12.58 0.46
N LYS A 76 25.45 -12.11 -0.57
CA LYS A 76 24.97 -12.14 -1.95
C LYS A 76 24.73 -13.58 -2.38
N GLY A 77 23.50 -13.88 -2.82
CA GLY A 77 23.09 -15.22 -3.25
C GLY A 77 22.38 -16.04 -2.16
N ASP A 78 22.26 -15.50 -0.94
CA ASP A 78 21.44 -16.14 0.10
C ASP A 78 19.96 -16.15 -0.29
N LYS A 79 19.25 -17.15 0.24
CA LYS A 79 17.83 -17.36 0.01
C LYS A 79 16.98 -16.17 0.49
N THR A 80 15.95 -15.87 -0.27
CA THR A 80 14.91 -14.92 0.10
C THR A 80 14.07 -15.44 1.27
N ARG A 81 13.31 -14.56 1.93
CA ARG A 81 12.41 -14.97 3.02
C ARG A 81 11.39 -16.01 2.58
N VAL A 82 10.85 -15.90 1.37
CA VAL A 82 9.90 -16.89 0.82
C VAL A 82 10.58 -18.24 0.60
N GLU A 83 11.77 -18.27 0.01
CA GLU A 83 12.52 -19.53 -0.19
C GLU A 83 12.93 -20.18 1.14
N LEU A 84 13.23 -19.38 2.16
CA LEU A 84 13.48 -19.90 3.51
C LEU A 84 12.22 -20.52 4.11
N MET A 85 11.05 -19.92 3.91
CA MET A 85 9.77 -20.50 4.35
C MET A 85 9.47 -21.81 3.62
N ASP A 86 9.65 -21.85 2.30
CA ASP A 86 9.49 -23.07 1.49
C ASP A 86 10.39 -24.20 2.04
N GLU A 87 11.65 -23.90 2.35
CA GLU A 87 12.58 -24.86 2.94
C GLU A 87 12.14 -25.36 4.34
N GLN A 88 11.63 -24.47 5.20
CA GLN A 88 11.14 -24.89 6.52
C GLN A 88 9.88 -25.76 6.41
N VAL A 89 8.99 -25.44 5.47
CA VAL A 89 7.79 -26.25 5.19
C VAL A 89 8.21 -27.65 4.72
N GLU A 90 9.16 -27.76 3.80
CA GLU A 90 9.67 -29.05 3.35
C GLU A 90 10.32 -29.86 4.48
N LYS A 91 11.11 -29.22 5.35
CA LYS A 91 11.74 -29.88 6.51
C LYS A 91 10.70 -30.40 7.49
N ALA A 92 9.75 -29.54 7.88
CA ALA A 92 8.67 -29.92 8.78
C ALA A 92 7.82 -31.06 8.21
N PHE A 93 7.54 -31.06 6.90
CA PHE A 93 6.82 -32.16 6.25
C PHE A 93 7.62 -33.46 6.24
N LYS A 94 8.95 -33.41 6.02
CA LYS A 94 9.81 -34.61 6.08
C LYS A 94 9.92 -35.20 7.49
N GLU A 95 9.93 -34.35 8.51
CA GLU A 95 10.11 -34.77 9.91
C GLU A 95 8.79 -35.24 10.55
N TYR A 96 7.70 -34.51 10.33
CA TYR A 96 6.43 -34.74 11.02
C TYR A 96 5.31 -35.26 10.08
N GLY A 97 5.50 -35.26 8.76
CA GLY A 97 4.54 -35.80 7.81
C GLY A 97 3.14 -35.16 7.94
N PRO A 98 2.06 -35.96 7.94
CA PRO A 98 0.68 -35.47 8.16
C PRO A 98 0.48 -34.73 9.49
N ASP A 99 1.32 -34.98 10.51
CA ASP A 99 1.23 -34.38 11.84
C ASP A 99 1.93 -33.03 11.95
N ALA A 100 2.54 -32.52 10.87
CA ALA A 100 3.20 -31.21 10.84
C ALA A 100 2.24 -30.04 11.13
N LYS A 101 0.92 -30.25 11.10
CA LYS A 101 -0.15 -29.25 11.36
C LYS A 101 0.06 -27.92 10.62
N LEU A 102 0.67 -27.98 9.43
CA LEU A 102 0.91 -26.81 8.59
C LEU A 102 -0.42 -26.43 7.91
N ASN A 103 -1.14 -25.46 8.44
CA ASN A 103 -2.33 -24.86 7.80
C ASN A 103 -1.98 -23.87 6.68
N ILE A 104 -0.79 -23.98 6.09
CA ILE A 104 -0.28 -23.06 5.09
C ILE A 104 -0.11 -23.80 3.76
N ARG A 105 -0.99 -23.48 2.81
CA ARG A 105 -0.78 -23.79 1.39
C ARG A 105 -0.46 -22.47 0.68
N LEU A 106 0.82 -22.22 0.42
CA LEU A 106 1.25 -21.04 -0.31
C LEU A 106 1.24 -21.35 -1.82
N GLU A 107 0.08 -21.18 -2.45
CA GLU A 107 0.01 -21.17 -3.91
C GLU A 107 0.60 -19.84 -4.41
N ARG A 108 1.76 -19.91 -5.10
CA ARG A 108 2.32 -18.70 -5.71
C ARG A 108 1.34 -18.22 -6.77
N CYS A 109 0.90 -16.97 -6.65
CA CYS A 109 0.09 -16.34 -7.67
C CYS A 109 0.85 -16.44 -9.01
N PRO A 110 0.27 -17.06 -10.06
CA PRO A 110 0.93 -17.13 -11.35
C PRO A 110 1.21 -15.70 -11.79
N LEU A 111 2.49 -15.35 -11.93
CA LEU A 111 2.87 -14.14 -12.63
C LEU A 111 2.33 -14.34 -14.04
N ASN A 112 1.21 -13.68 -14.36
CA ASN A 112 0.57 -13.76 -15.65
C ASN A 112 1.64 -13.76 -16.74
N LYS A 113 1.76 -14.89 -17.45
CA LYS A 113 2.42 -14.94 -18.74
C LYS A 113 1.63 -13.99 -19.63
N LYS A 114 2.17 -12.79 -19.83
CA LYS A 114 1.90 -12.02 -21.04
C LYS A 114 2.86 -12.48 -22.12
#